data_AF-A0AA88D1T2-F1
#
_entry.id   AF-A0AA88D1T2-F1
#
_cell.length_a   1.000
_cell.length_b   1.000
_cell.length_c   1.000
_cell.angle_alpha   90.00
_cell.angle_beta   90.00
_cell.angle_gamma   90.00
#
_symmetry.space_group_name_H-M   'P 1'
#
loop_
_entity.id
_entity.type
_entity.pdbx_description
1 polymer ?
#
loop_
_entity_poly.entity_id
_entity_poly.type
_entity_poly.pdbx_seq_one_letter_code
_entity_poly.pdbx_strand_id
1 'polypeptide(L)'
;MLSLQPVRDIREKQVQLWKELILEYCRSQKIFVIGLEEEFPLFSNPAIERSLSHEAREAFLSALVSEGRAEWLDKGHRKCLILWHRIQEWAGIILNFVKDNGLEDSVMTVEEIRSGIESRGTGAILLLLSACLACVKHIIMRVVEN
;
A
#
# COMPACT_ATOMS: atom_id res chain seq x y z
N MET A 1 17.12 14.14 4.15
CA MET A 1 16.16 15.21 4.48
C MET A 1 15.17 14.65 5.50
N LEU A 2 15.58 14.57 6.77
CA LEU A 2 14.92 13.74 7.81
C LEU A 2 14.04 14.56 8.77
N SER A 3 14.05 15.88 8.67
CA SER A 3 13.16 16.79 9.42
C SER A 3 12.20 17.50 8.47
N LEU A 4 10.96 17.73 8.90
CA LEU A 4 9.96 18.47 8.13
C LEU A 4 10.46 19.89 7.85
N GLN A 5 10.43 20.29 6.58
CA GLN A 5 10.94 21.61 6.19
C GLN A 5 9.97 22.73 6.62
N PRO A 6 10.47 23.86 7.15
CA PRO A 6 9.62 24.97 7.58
C PRO A 6 8.96 25.68 6.38
N VAL A 7 9.65 25.75 5.25
CA VAL A 7 9.18 26.42 4.03
C VAL A 7 8.21 25.50 3.27
N ARG A 8 7.04 26.03 2.91
CA ARG A 8 5.94 25.27 2.28
C ARG A 8 6.38 24.57 0.99
N ASP A 9 6.91 25.30 0.03
CA ASP A 9 7.26 24.73 -1.29
C ASP A 9 8.35 23.64 -1.19
N ILE A 10 9.26 23.78 -0.22
CA ILE A 10 10.29 22.77 0.05
C ILE A 10 9.69 21.57 0.77
N ARG A 11 8.74 21.79 1.69
CA ARG A 11 7.99 20.74 2.38
C ARG A 11 7.18 19.91 1.40
N GLU A 12 6.51 20.52 0.44
CA GLU A 12 5.74 19.82 -0.59
C GLU A 12 6.64 18.88 -1.41
N LYS A 13 7.79 19.37 -1.87
CA LYS A 13 8.80 18.54 -2.56
C LYS A 13 9.33 17.42 -1.67
N GLN A 14 9.61 17.72 -0.40
CA GLN A 14 10.04 16.71 0.57
C GLN A 14 8.99 15.61 0.72
N VAL A 15 7.72 15.98 0.93
CA VAL A 15 6.61 15.03 1.07
C VAL A 15 6.49 14.17 -0.19
N GLN A 16 6.57 14.78 -1.38
CA GLN A 16 6.52 14.04 -2.64
C GLN A 16 7.61 12.97 -2.75
N LEU A 17 8.87 13.34 -2.47
CA LEU A 17 10.00 12.41 -2.47
C LEU A 17 9.82 11.27 -1.47
N TRP A 18 9.33 11.58 -0.26
CA TRP A 18 9.08 10.56 0.76
C TRP A 18 7.97 9.60 0.38
N LYS A 19 6.88 10.09 -0.23
CA LYS A 19 5.80 9.21 -0.73
C LYS A 19 6.33 8.22 -1.76
N GLU A 20 7.08 8.70 -2.75
CA GLU A 20 7.68 7.85 -3.80
C GLU A 20 8.63 6.82 -3.20
N LEU A 21 9.51 7.26 -2.29
CA LEU A 21 10.47 6.39 -1.62
C LEU A 21 9.78 5.31 -0.76
N ILE A 22 8.75 5.67 0.00
CA ILE A 22 7.97 4.71 0.80
C ILE A 22 7.32 3.67 -0.09
N LEU A 23 6.67 4.09 -1.17
CA LEU A 23 5.99 3.20 -2.11
C LEU A 23 6.97 2.23 -2.78
N GLU A 24 8.09 2.72 -3.29
CA GLU A 24 9.09 1.89 -3.97
C GLU A 24 9.78 0.92 -3.01
N TYR A 25 10.16 1.40 -1.81
CA TYR A 25 10.75 0.54 -0.79
C TYR A 25 9.79 -0.58 -0.40
N CYS A 26 8.54 -0.25 -0.06
CA CYS A 26 7.53 -1.23 0.33
C CYS A 26 7.26 -2.25 -0.79
N ARG A 27 7.18 -1.80 -2.04
CA ARG A 27 7.03 -2.68 -3.20
C ARG A 27 8.22 -3.63 -3.35
N SER A 28 9.45 -3.12 -3.29
CA SER A 28 10.67 -3.93 -3.45
C SER A 28 10.82 -4.99 -2.37
N GLN A 29 10.46 -4.64 -1.12
CA GLN A 29 10.59 -5.52 0.05
C GLN A 29 9.32 -6.35 0.32
N LYS A 30 8.29 -6.22 -0.53
CA LYS A 30 6.99 -6.88 -0.37
C LYS A 30 6.30 -6.57 0.98
N ILE A 31 6.46 -5.35 1.46
CA ILE A 31 5.86 -4.85 2.70
C ILE A 31 4.53 -4.16 2.39
N PHE A 32 3.48 -4.53 3.12
CA PHE A 32 2.14 -3.96 2.98
C PHE A 32 1.69 -3.15 4.18
N VAL A 33 2.28 -3.34 5.36
CA VAL A 33 1.84 -2.67 6.58
C VAL A 33 3.04 -2.00 7.22
N ILE A 34 2.88 -0.73 7.57
CA ILE A 34 3.84 0.05 8.35
C ILE A 34 3.18 0.38 9.69
N GLY A 35 3.84 0.03 10.80
CA GLY A 35 3.49 0.55 12.13
C GLY A 35 4.09 1.95 12.33
N LEU A 36 3.28 2.90 12.78
CA LEU A 36 3.72 4.29 12.99
C LEU A 36 4.78 4.39 14.11
N GLU A 37 4.54 3.64 15.19
CA GLU A 37 5.41 3.57 16.37
C GLU A 37 6.48 2.47 16.25
N GLU A 38 6.35 1.57 15.27
CA GLU A 38 7.28 0.45 15.09
C GLU A 38 8.58 0.92 14.43
N GLU A 39 9.68 0.20 14.67
CA GLU A 39 10.92 0.42 13.95
C GLU A 39 10.74 0.02 12.48
N PHE A 40 11.11 0.93 11.58
CA PHE A 40 11.01 0.70 10.15
C PHE A 40 12.34 1.07 9.49
N PRO A 41 13.01 0.15 8.77
CA PRO A 41 14.35 0.40 8.25
C PRO A 41 14.46 1.63 7.34
N LEU A 42 13.39 1.96 6.60
CA LEU A 42 13.39 3.17 5.76
C LEU A 42 13.40 4.48 6.56
N PHE A 43 12.92 4.44 7.81
CA PHE A 43 12.81 5.63 8.66
C PHE A 43 14.04 5.84 9.55
N SER A 44 15.04 4.95 9.49
CA SER A 44 16.26 5.05 10.27
C SER A 44 17.48 4.80 9.40
N ASN A 45 18.48 5.68 9.50
CA ASN A 45 19.78 5.47 8.87
C ASN A 45 20.84 5.38 9.98
N PRO A 46 21.23 4.14 10.37
CA PRO A 46 22.23 3.93 11.41
C PRO A 46 23.60 4.50 11.07
N ALA A 47 23.98 4.55 9.79
CA ALA A 47 25.30 5.04 9.37
C ALA A 47 25.52 6.53 9.65
N ILE A 48 24.44 7.29 9.82
CA ILE A 48 24.50 8.72 10.19
C ILE A 48 23.75 9.02 11.49
N GLU A 49 23.35 7.99 12.24
CA GLU A 49 22.62 8.09 13.51
C GLU A 49 21.40 9.02 13.46
N ARG A 50 20.62 8.95 12.36
CA ARG A 50 19.42 9.77 12.20
C ARG A 50 18.21 8.94 11.82
N SER A 51 17.08 9.32 12.40
CA SER A 51 15.78 8.72 12.11
C SER A 51 14.73 9.81 11.91
N LEU A 52 13.66 9.47 11.18
CA LEU A 52 12.48 10.32 11.10
C LEU A 52 11.79 10.42 12.47
N SER A 53 11.39 11.64 12.83
CA SER A 53 10.53 11.89 13.98
C SER A 53 9.14 11.27 13.76
N HIS A 54 8.41 11.01 14.85
CA HIS A 54 7.03 10.52 14.80
C HIS A 54 6.14 11.43 13.95
N GLU A 55 6.22 12.74 14.17
CA GLU A 55 5.48 13.75 13.40
C GLU A 55 5.76 13.66 11.89
N ALA A 56 7.01 13.47 11.49
CA ALA A 56 7.36 13.33 10.07
C ALA A 56 6.78 12.04 9.47
N ARG A 57 6.87 10.92 10.21
CA ARG A 57 6.29 9.63 9.78
C ARG A 57 4.78 9.76 9.58
N GLU A 58 4.09 10.32 10.56
CA GLU A 58 2.64 10.53 10.53
C GLU A 58 2.24 11.45 9.37
N ALA A 59 2.97 12.53 9.13
CA ALA A 59 2.73 13.45 8.03
C ALA A 59 2.86 12.76 6.66
N PHE A 60 3.90 11.96 6.45
CA PHE A 60 4.12 11.26 5.17
C PHE A 60 3.10 10.15 4.94
N LEU A 61 2.76 9.37 5.97
CA LEU A 61 1.72 8.34 5.87
C LEU A 61 0.35 8.96 5.64
N SER A 62 0.00 10.03 6.35
CA SER A 62 -1.26 10.76 6.14
C SER A 62 -1.36 11.35 4.73
N ALA A 63 -0.24 11.83 4.17
CA ALA A 63 -0.21 12.30 2.78
C ALA A 63 -0.50 11.15 1.79
N LEU A 64 0.07 9.95 2.00
CA LEU A 64 -0.27 8.77 1.19
C LEU A 64 -1.74 8.39 1.31
N VAL A 65 -2.31 8.45 2.52
CA VAL A 65 -3.74 8.18 2.76
C VAL A 65 -4.62 9.16 2.01
N SER A 66 -4.29 10.46 2.05
CA SER A 66 -5.05 11.50 1.34
C SER A 66 -5.07 11.31 -0.18
N GLU A 67 -4.09 10.61 -0.74
CA GLU A 67 -3.98 10.32 -2.17
C GLU A 67 -4.54 8.94 -2.56
N GLY A 68 -5.14 8.21 -1.61
CA GLY A 68 -5.64 6.85 -1.83
C GLY A 68 -4.52 5.85 -2.11
N ARG A 69 -3.31 6.12 -1.61
CA ARG A 69 -2.11 5.27 -1.73
C ARG A 69 -1.79 4.53 -0.43
N ALA A 70 -2.55 4.78 0.62
CA ALA A 70 -2.50 4.06 1.87
C ALA A 70 -3.84 4.15 2.63
N GLU A 71 -4.03 3.36 3.68
CA GLU A 71 -5.21 3.38 4.53
C GLU A 71 -4.85 3.05 5.99
N TRP A 72 -5.42 3.80 6.95
CA TRP A 72 -5.26 3.48 8.36
C TRP A 72 -6.13 2.28 8.75
N LEU A 73 -5.51 1.26 9.36
CA LEU A 73 -6.17 0.01 9.77
C LEU A 73 -6.93 0.12 11.08
N ASP A 74 -6.67 1.17 11.86
CA ASP A 74 -7.31 1.42 13.15
C ASP A 74 -7.59 2.90 13.38
N LYS A 75 -8.59 3.21 14.22
CA LYS A 75 -8.97 4.59 14.56
C LYS A 75 -7.85 5.38 15.25
N GLY A 76 -6.87 4.68 15.83
CA GLY A 76 -5.71 5.29 16.47
C GLY A 76 -4.55 5.59 15.52
N HIS A 77 -4.69 5.33 14.21
CA HIS A 77 -3.65 5.54 13.20
C HIS A 77 -2.31 4.86 13.54
N ARG A 78 -2.35 3.68 14.19
CA ARG A 78 -1.14 2.98 14.63
C ARG A 78 -0.54 2.14 13.51
N LYS A 79 -1.39 1.59 12.63
CA LYS A 79 -0.95 0.78 11.48
C LYS A 79 -1.52 1.30 10.17
N CYS A 80 -0.65 1.44 9.18
CA CYS A 80 -0.97 1.94 7.85
C CYS A 80 -0.78 0.83 6.82
N LEU A 81 -1.83 0.51 6.08
CA LEU A 81 -1.79 -0.35 4.91
C LEU A 81 -1.33 0.45 3.71
N ILE A 82 -0.27 0.01 3.04
CA ILE A 82 0.32 0.67 1.87
C ILE A 82 -0.19 0.03 0.59
N LEU A 83 -0.71 0.87 -0.32
CA LEU A 83 -1.27 0.46 -1.59
C LEU A 83 -0.28 0.77 -2.72
N TRP A 84 0.45 -0.25 -3.20
CA TRP A 84 1.45 -0.08 -4.26
C TRP A 84 0.83 0.39 -5.58
N HIS A 85 -0.42 0.01 -5.82
CA HIS A 85 -1.28 0.54 -6.89
C HIS A 85 -2.59 1.03 -6.25
N ARG A 86 -3.28 1.98 -6.90
CA ARG A 86 -4.59 2.48 -6.44
C ARG A 86 -5.66 1.41 -6.65
N ILE A 87 -6.70 1.39 -5.82
CA ILE A 87 -7.79 0.41 -5.89
C ILE A 87 -8.43 0.34 -7.29
N GLN A 88 -8.56 1.48 -7.98
CA GLN A 88 -9.11 1.53 -9.33
C GLN A 88 -8.18 0.87 -10.36
N GLU A 89 -6.87 1.08 -10.24
CA GLU A 89 -5.86 0.43 -11.07
C GLU A 89 -5.89 -1.08 -10.85
N TRP A 90 -6.08 -1.50 -9.59
CA TRP A 90 -6.25 -2.89 -9.19
C TRP A 90 -7.48 -3.55 -9.79
N ALA A 91 -8.63 -2.88 -9.73
CA ALA A 91 -9.86 -3.37 -10.36
C ALA A 91 -9.64 -3.60 -11.86
N GLY A 92 -8.91 -2.70 -12.53
CA GLY A 92 -8.51 -2.87 -13.93
C GLY A 92 -7.61 -4.10 -14.17
N ILE A 93 -6.61 -4.33 -13.32
CA ILE A 93 -5.71 -5.49 -13.42
C ILE A 93 -6.50 -6.80 -13.28
N ILE A 94 -7.39 -6.88 -12.27
CA ILE A 94 -8.21 -8.06 -12.04
C ILE A 94 -9.17 -8.28 -13.21
N LEU A 95 -9.83 -7.22 -13.68
CA LEU A 95 -10.76 -7.31 -14.80
C LEU A 95 -10.06 -7.77 -16.08
N ASN A 96 -8.86 -7.26 -16.36
CA ASN A 96 -8.07 -7.69 -17.50
C ASN A 96 -7.64 -9.15 -17.36
N PHE A 97 -7.24 -9.60 -16.16
CA PHE A 97 -6.95 -11.02 -15.94
C PHE A 97 -8.17 -11.92 -16.22
N VAL A 98 -9.35 -11.54 -15.73
CA VAL A 98 -10.59 -12.29 -15.97
C VAL A 98 -10.88 -12.36 -17.47
N LYS A 99 -10.72 -11.25 -18.19
CA LYS A 99 -10.89 -11.16 -19.65
C LYS A 99 -9.91 -12.02 -20.42
N ASP A 100 -8.62 -11.88 -20.12
CA ASP A 100 -7.53 -12.53 -20.84
C ASP A 100 -7.58 -14.06 -20.70
N ASN A 101 -8.22 -14.57 -19.64
CA ASN A 101 -8.42 -16.00 -19.41
C ASN A 101 -9.84 -16.49 -19.78
N GLY A 102 -10.72 -15.62 -20.30
CA GLY A 102 -12.07 -16.01 -20.69
C GLY A 102 -12.99 -16.40 -19.53
N LEU A 103 -12.77 -15.79 -18.35
CA LEU A 103 -13.44 -16.12 -17.09
C LEU A 103 -14.58 -15.13 -16.76
N GLU A 104 -15.04 -14.33 -17.73
CA GLU A 104 -16.01 -13.23 -17.49
C GLU A 104 -17.37 -13.73 -16.97
N ASP A 105 -17.81 -14.89 -17.42
CA ASP A 105 -19.09 -15.51 -17.03
C ASP A 105 -18.93 -16.61 -15.97
N SER A 106 -17.72 -16.79 -15.43
CA SER A 106 -17.45 -17.82 -14.42
C SER A 106 -17.45 -17.23 -13.01
N VAL A 107 -18.09 -17.93 -12.08
CA VAL A 107 -17.94 -17.62 -10.66
C VAL A 107 -16.61 -18.20 -10.21
N MET A 108 -15.66 -17.32 -9.87
CA MET A 108 -14.40 -17.73 -9.28
C MET A 108 -14.29 -17.28 -7.83
N THR A 109 -13.78 -18.19 -7.01
CA THR A 109 -13.34 -17.90 -5.65
C THR A 109 -11.97 -17.24 -5.66
N VAL A 110 -11.66 -16.53 -4.59
CA VAL A 110 -10.33 -15.90 -4.40
C VAL A 110 -9.20 -16.95 -4.41
N GLU A 111 -9.47 -18.17 -3.95
CA GLU A 111 -8.48 -19.24 -3.92
C GLU A 111 -8.16 -19.79 -5.32
N GLU A 112 -9.15 -19.86 -6.20
CA GLU A 112 -8.98 -20.28 -7.59
C GLU A 112 -8.16 -19.25 -8.37
N ILE A 113 -8.40 -17.96 -8.18
CA ILE A 113 -7.56 -16.90 -8.78
C ILE A 113 -6.13 -16.96 -8.21
N ARG A 114 -5.98 -17.32 -6.92
CA ARG A 114 -4.66 -17.40 -6.26
C ARG A 114 -3.87 -18.59 -6.77
N SER A 115 -4.43 -19.78 -6.69
CA SER A 115 -3.72 -21.05 -6.89
C SER A 115 -3.91 -21.67 -8.28
N GLY A 116 -4.77 -21.06 -9.10
CA GLY A 116 -5.13 -21.52 -10.44
C GLY A 116 -3.93 -21.66 -11.38
N ILE A 117 -4.09 -22.52 -12.38
CA ILE A 117 -3.04 -22.78 -13.37
C ILE A 117 -2.76 -21.50 -14.20
N GLU A 118 -3.81 -20.70 -14.40
CA GLU A 118 -3.83 -19.40 -15.08
C GLU A 118 -3.01 -18.33 -14.34
N SER A 119 -2.81 -18.45 -13.03
CA SER A 119 -2.05 -17.47 -12.22
C SER A 119 -0.55 -17.74 -12.19
N ARG A 120 -0.09 -18.89 -12.70
CA ARG A 120 1.32 -19.35 -12.63
C ARG A 120 2.30 -18.52 -13.46
N GLY A 121 1.82 -17.77 -14.46
CA GLY A 121 2.61 -16.83 -15.26
C GLY A 121 2.58 -15.40 -14.74
N THR A 122 1.66 -15.10 -13.83
CA THR A 122 1.37 -13.74 -13.33
C THR A 122 1.80 -13.67 -11.88
N GLY A 123 3.11 -13.80 -11.62
CA GLY A 123 3.68 -13.76 -10.26
C GLY A 123 3.32 -12.50 -9.45
N ALA A 124 2.88 -11.44 -10.14
CA ALA A 124 2.21 -10.31 -9.53
C ALA A 124 0.91 -10.74 -8.83
N ILE A 125 -0.04 -11.42 -9.52
CA ILE A 125 -1.39 -11.75 -9.05
C ILE A 125 -1.41 -12.51 -7.71
N LEU A 126 -0.46 -13.41 -7.47
CA LEU A 126 -0.34 -14.16 -6.21
C LEU A 126 0.05 -13.30 -4.99
N LEU A 127 1.02 -12.38 -5.16
CA LEU A 127 1.37 -11.36 -4.16
C LEU A 127 0.27 -10.30 -4.02
N LEU A 128 -0.40 -10.04 -5.14
CA LEU A 128 -1.43 -9.05 -5.29
C LEU A 128 -2.74 -9.50 -4.59
N LEU A 129 -3.09 -10.80 -4.56
CA LEU A 129 -4.31 -11.33 -3.92
C LEU A 129 -4.25 -11.44 -2.41
N SER A 130 -3.09 -11.68 -1.80
CA SER A 130 -2.97 -11.65 -0.33
C SER A 130 -3.17 -10.23 0.20
N ALA A 131 -2.67 -9.23 -0.54
CA ALA A 131 -2.95 -7.82 -0.29
C ALA A 131 -4.40 -7.44 -0.62
N CYS A 132 -4.94 -7.96 -1.73
CA CYS A 132 -6.34 -7.77 -2.11
C CYS A 132 -7.28 -8.35 -1.07
N LEU A 133 -7.03 -9.52 -0.48
CA LEU A 133 -7.85 -10.07 0.62
C LEU A 133 -7.86 -9.16 1.84
N ALA A 134 -6.74 -8.53 2.19
CA ALA A 134 -6.71 -7.56 3.30
C ALA A 134 -7.46 -6.26 2.93
N CYS A 135 -7.23 -5.73 1.72
CA CYS A 135 -7.87 -4.51 1.21
C CYS A 135 -9.39 -4.72 1.00
N VAL A 136 -9.76 -5.74 0.22
CA VAL A 136 -11.13 -6.12 -0.11
C VAL A 136 -11.89 -6.52 1.15
N LYS A 137 -11.32 -7.27 2.11
CA LYS A 137 -12.02 -7.55 3.37
C LYS A 137 -12.23 -6.27 4.19
N HIS A 138 -11.26 -5.35 4.25
CA HIS A 138 -11.43 -4.09 4.98
C HIS A 138 -12.44 -3.14 4.31
N ILE A 139 -12.39 -3.03 2.98
CA ILE A 139 -13.29 -2.21 2.17
C ILE A 139 -14.70 -2.81 2.12
N ILE A 140 -14.84 -4.12 1.89
CA ILE A 140 -16.15 -4.80 1.92
C ILE A 140 -16.77 -4.68 3.31
N MET A 141 -16.01 -4.87 4.41
CA MET A 141 -16.59 -4.69 5.75
C MET A 141 -17.05 -3.24 5.98
N ARG A 142 -16.33 -2.22 5.48
CA ARG A 142 -16.80 -0.82 5.55
C ARG A 142 -18.01 -0.49 4.67
N VAL A 143 -18.17 -1.17 3.54
CA VAL A 143 -19.35 -1.03 2.66
C VAL A 143 -20.56 -1.80 3.21
N VAL A 144 -20.34 -2.87 3.98
CA VAL A 144 -21.41 -3.63 4.64
C VAL A 144 -21.83 -2.99 5.99
N GLU A 145 -20.96 -2.20 6.62
CA GLU A 145 -21.23 -1.48 7.88
C GLU A 145 -21.83 -0.06 7.69
N ASN A 146 -22.08 0.40 6.45
CA ASN A 146 -22.82 1.63 6.13
C ASN A 146 -24.05 1.35 5.29
#